data_AF-A0A258BJI5-F1
#
_entry.id   AF-A0A258BJI5-F1
#
_cell.length_a   1.000
_cell.length_b   1.000
_cell.length_c   1.000
_cell.angle_alpha   90.00
_cell.angle_beta   90.00
_cell.angle_gamma   90.00
#
_symmetry.space_group_name_H-M   'P 1'
#
loop_
_entity.id
_entity.type
_entity.pdbx_description
1 polymer ?
#
loop_
_entity_poly.entity_id
_entity_poly.type
_entity_poly.pdbx_seq_one_letter_code
_entity_poly.pdbx_strand_id
1 'polypeptide(L)'
;EISAAHATSMWWHAVDLAIAGRFDDLIRTRGFTTDYHIAGAISFCLQHGGDDDNVAALSTRKARTMMRELGFDEPGDRQSFIRTLSKPTMLKPDVGTERWPIANPGLKAPDFAWALIHGIEDGHFTTRVKGDLQWSTTGRDFHAGVSFGLLL
;
A
#
# COMPACT_ATOMS: atom_id res chain seq x y z
N GLU A 1 13.23 -15.12 -19.17
CA GLU A 1 13.03 -15.30 -17.72
C GLU A 1 14.02 -14.41 -16.99
N ILE A 2 13.58 -13.63 -16.02
CA ILE A 2 14.45 -12.73 -15.24
C ILE A 2 15.06 -13.56 -14.10
N SER A 3 16.38 -13.50 -13.90
CA SER A 3 17.01 -14.20 -12.79
C SER A 3 16.58 -13.62 -11.45
N ALA A 4 16.57 -14.43 -10.39
CA ALA A 4 16.21 -13.96 -9.05
C ALA A 4 17.08 -12.79 -8.59
N ALA A 5 18.40 -12.83 -8.86
CA ALA A 5 19.31 -11.74 -8.53
C ALA A 5 18.94 -10.44 -9.27
N HIS A 6 18.58 -10.52 -10.56
CA HIS A 6 18.18 -9.35 -11.33
C HIS A 6 16.83 -8.80 -10.83
N ALA A 7 15.87 -9.67 -10.48
CA ALA A 7 14.61 -9.25 -9.86
C ALA A 7 14.86 -8.52 -8.52
N THR A 8 15.76 -9.03 -7.68
CA THR A 8 16.17 -8.35 -6.45
C THR A 8 16.79 -6.98 -6.71
N SER A 9 17.67 -6.84 -7.71
CA SER A 9 18.24 -5.53 -8.07
C SER A 9 17.17 -4.54 -8.55
N MET A 10 16.22 -4.99 -9.36
CA MET A 10 15.12 -4.13 -9.84
C MET A 10 14.17 -3.69 -8.72
N TRP A 11 13.95 -4.56 -7.74
CA TRP A 11 13.23 -4.23 -6.51
C TRP A 11 13.94 -3.12 -5.73
N TRP A 12 15.23 -3.30 -5.40
CA TRP A 12 15.97 -2.31 -4.62
C TRP A 12 16.11 -0.99 -5.35
N HIS A 13 16.37 -1.00 -6.66
CA HIS A 13 16.34 0.22 -7.48
C HIS A 13 15.03 1.00 -7.32
N ALA A 14 13.89 0.29 -7.34
CA ALA A 14 12.59 0.93 -7.22
C ALA A 14 12.34 1.47 -5.80
N VAL A 15 12.68 0.69 -4.77
CA VAL A 15 12.53 1.09 -3.37
C VAL A 15 13.42 2.28 -3.04
N ASP A 16 14.69 2.28 -3.42
CA ASP A 16 15.65 3.35 -3.10
C ASP A 16 15.19 4.71 -3.63
N LEU A 17 14.68 4.75 -4.87
CA LEU A 17 14.13 5.97 -5.44
C LEU A 17 12.82 6.39 -4.75
N ALA A 18 11.96 5.43 -4.40
CA ALA A 18 10.68 5.70 -3.77
C ALA A 18 10.84 6.24 -2.34
N ILE A 19 11.69 5.60 -1.51
CA ILE A 19 11.95 6.07 -0.14
C ILE A 19 12.62 7.44 -0.12
N ALA A 20 13.42 7.77 -1.13
CA ALA A 20 14.02 9.09 -1.32
C ALA A 20 13.06 10.14 -1.90
N GLY A 21 11.79 9.79 -2.15
CA GLY A 21 10.78 10.69 -2.72
C GLY A 21 11.00 11.03 -4.20
N ARG A 22 11.92 10.33 -4.87
CA ARG A 22 12.28 10.55 -6.29
C ARG A 22 11.32 9.81 -7.23
N PHE A 23 10.02 9.98 -7.01
CA PHE A 23 8.97 9.27 -7.76
C PHE A 23 8.97 9.57 -9.26
N ASP A 24 9.34 10.79 -9.67
CA ASP A 24 9.46 11.13 -11.08
C ASP A 24 10.66 10.40 -11.73
N ASP A 25 11.76 10.24 -10.99
CA ASP A 25 12.93 9.51 -11.48
C ASP A 25 12.68 8.02 -11.53
N LEU A 26 11.83 7.50 -10.64
CA LEU A 26 11.37 6.10 -10.69
C LEU A 26 10.67 5.79 -12.02
N ILE A 27 9.82 6.70 -12.51
CA ILE A 27 9.18 6.60 -13.82
C ILE A 27 10.19 6.79 -14.97
N ARG A 28 11.05 7.82 -14.89
CA ARG A 28 12.06 8.08 -15.94
C ARG A 28 13.05 6.93 -16.11
N THR A 29 13.39 6.24 -15.04
CA THR A 29 14.34 5.14 -15.01
C THR A 29 13.68 3.77 -15.13
N ARG A 30 12.42 3.71 -15.62
CA ARG A 30 11.68 2.45 -15.83
C ARG A 30 12.40 1.41 -16.70
N GLY A 31 13.42 1.79 -17.46
CA GLY A 31 14.29 0.86 -18.19
C GLY A 31 15.25 0.04 -17.32
N PHE A 32 15.46 0.41 -16.06
CA PHE A 32 16.30 -0.30 -15.07
C PHE A 32 15.49 -1.10 -14.04
N THR A 33 14.17 -1.10 -14.18
CA THR A 33 13.24 -1.81 -13.30
C THR A 33 12.05 -2.33 -14.12
N THR A 34 10.98 -2.78 -13.48
CA THR A 34 9.73 -3.09 -14.18
C THR A 34 8.57 -2.36 -13.53
N ASP A 35 7.51 -2.14 -14.30
CA ASP A 35 6.28 -1.51 -13.80
C ASP A 35 5.73 -2.26 -12.56
N TYR A 36 5.92 -3.58 -12.51
CA TYR A 36 5.57 -4.42 -11.37
C TYR A 36 6.36 -4.06 -10.09
N HIS A 37 7.68 -3.86 -10.19
CA HIS A 37 8.51 -3.45 -9.05
C HIS A 37 8.20 -2.01 -8.62
N ILE A 38 7.90 -1.13 -9.58
CA ILE A 38 7.46 0.25 -9.28
C ILE A 38 6.14 0.22 -8.49
N ALA A 39 5.16 -0.58 -8.89
CA ALA A 39 3.90 -0.75 -8.12
C ALA A 39 4.14 -1.31 -6.70
N GLY A 40 5.13 -2.19 -6.55
CA GLY A 40 5.57 -2.67 -5.25
C GLY A 40 6.16 -1.55 -4.38
N ALA A 41 7.00 -0.70 -4.96
CA ALA A 41 7.59 0.45 -4.26
C ALA A 41 6.54 1.50 -3.87
N ILE A 42 5.53 1.73 -4.72
CA ILE A 42 4.34 2.53 -4.37
C ILE A 42 3.65 1.95 -3.13
N SER A 43 3.39 0.65 -3.13
CA SER A 43 2.77 -0.04 -1.97
C SER A 43 3.61 0.08 -0.70
N PHE A 44 4.94 0.02 -0.83
CA PHE A 44 5.87 0.18 0.28
C PHE A 44 5.77 1.59 0.89
N CYS A 45 5.84 2.64 0.06
CA CYS A 45 5.72 4.02 0.53
C CYS A 45 4.33 4.35 1.11
N LEU A 46 3.25 3.77 0.55
CA LEU A 46 1.91 3.94 1.13
C LEU A 46 1.77 3.28 2.50
N GLN A 47 2.51 2.20 2.76
CA GLN A 47 2.47 1.50 4.05
C GLN A 47 3.37 2.13 5.11
N HIS A 48 4.50 2.74 4.72
CA HIS A 48 5.56 3.10 5.67
C HIS A 48 5.98 4.58 5.64
N GLY A 49 5.49 5.39 4.69
CA GLY A 49 5.87 6.79 4.55
C GLY A 49 5.11 7.73 5.47
N GLY A 50 5.78 8.73 6.06
CA GLY A 50 5.11 9.86 6.71
C GLY A 50 5.72 10.38 8.01
N ASP A 51 6.21 9.52 8.91
CA ASP A 51 6.51 9.96 10.29
C ASP A 51 7.99 9.88 10.70
N ASP A 52 8.84 9.08 10.03
CA ASP A 52 10.20 8.76 10.52
C ASP A 52 11.34 9.25 9.61
N ASP A 53 11.07 10.19 8.69
CA ASP A 53 12.00 10.74 7.66
C ASP A 53 12.71 9.73 6.74
N ASN A 54 12.66 8.43 7.05
CA ASN A 54 13.35 7.34 6.37
C ASN A 54 12.63 6.88 5.09
N VAL A 55 11.32 7.15 5.00
CA VAL A 55 10.49 6.81 3.85
C VAL A 55 9.65 8.02 3.47
N ALA A 56 9.84 8.52 2.26
CA ALA A 56 9.08 9.64 1.75
C ALA A 56 7.57 9.36 1.77
N ALA A 57 6.80 10.34 2.24
CA ALA A 57 5.35 10.30 2.21
C ALA A 57 4.84 10.29 0.76
N LEU A 58 4.02 9.30 0.42
CA LEU A 58 3.35 9.22 -0.88
C LEU A 58 1.84 9.44 -0.72
N SER A 59 1.34 10.54 -1.27
CA SER A 59 -0.11 10.79 -1.31
C SER A 59 -0.82 9.80 -2.25
N THR A 60 -2.06 9.41 -1.92
CA THR A 60 -2.90 8.57 -2.79
C THR A 60 -3.11 9.20 -4.16
N ARG A 61 -3.27 10.52 -4.25
CA ARG A 61 -3.39 11.24 -5.53
C ARG A 61 -2.17 11.00 -6.43
N LYS A 62 -0.95 11.13 -5.91
CA LYS A 62 0.27 10.89 -6.69
C LYS A 62 0.42 9.40 -7.04
N ALA A 63 0.14 8.51 -6.08
CA ALA A 63 0.15 7.06 -6.32
C ALA A 63 -0.81 6.67 -7.46
N ARG A 64 -2.03 7.23 -7.51
CA ARG A 64 -3.00 7.03 -8.59
C ARG A 64 -2.47 7.47 -9.95
N THR A 65 -1.86 8.65 -10.01
CA THR A 65 -1.22 9.14 -11.25
C THR A 65 -0.16 8.17 -11.73
N MET A 66 0.71 7.70 -10.84
CA MET A 66 1.76 6.74 -11.18
C MET A 66 1.19 5.40 -11.64
N MET A 67 0.21 4.84 -10.92
CA MET A 67 -0.44 3.58 -11.29
C MET A 67 -1.05 3.64 -12.69
N ARG A 68 -1.70 4.76 -13.05
CA ARG A 68 -2.23 4.99 -14.40
C ARG A 68 -1.13 5.15 -15.45
N GLU A 69 -0.04 5.85 -15.14
CA GLU A 69 1.09 6.03 -16.04
C GLU A 69 1.82 4.70 -16.33
N LEU A 70 1.82 3.78 -15.37
CA LEU A 70 2.33 2.42 -15.52
C LEU A 70 1.37 1.49 -16.28
N GLY A 71 0.16 1.96 -16.62
CA GLY A 71 -0.85 1.18 -17.35
C GLY A 71 -1.59 0.17 -16.49
N PHE A 72 -1.59 0.32 -15.16
CA PHE A 72 -2.40 -0.52 -14.27
C PHE A 72 -3.79 0.09 -14.11
N ASP A 73 -4.78 -0.59 -14.67
CA ASP A 73 -6.18 -0.18 -14.58
C ASP A 73 -6.68 -0.18 -13.14
N GLU A 74 -7.48 0.82 -12.82
CA GLU A 74 -8.11 0.94 -11.51
C GLU A 74 -9.28 -0.06 -11.40
N PRO A 75 -9.32 -0.89 -10.33
CA PRO A 75 -10.44 -1.79 -10.10
C PRO A 75 -11.76 -1.03 -9.88
N GLY A 76 -12.83 -1.47 -10.55
CA GLY A 76 -14.15 -0.81 -10.46
C GLY A 76 -14.86 -1.02 -9.12
N ASP A 77 -14.72 -2.20 -8.51
CA ASP A 77 -15.32 -2.51 -7.20
C ASP A 77 -14.28 -2.36 -6.08
N ARG A 78 -14.18 -1.13 -5.57
CA ARG A 78 -13.23 -0.74 -4.51
C ARG A 78 -13.43 -1.56 -3.23
N GLN A 79 -14.68 -1.78 -2.83
CA GLN A 79 -15.02 -2.47 -1.58
C GLN A 79 -14.65 -3.96 -1.63
N SER A 80 -14.98 -4.63 -2.74
CA SER A 80 -14.57 -6.02 -2.97
C SER A 80 -13.04 -6.13 -2.95
N PHE A 81 -12.35 -5.17 -3.57
CA PHE A 81 -10.89 -5.16 -3.62
C PHE A 81 -10.25 -5.05 -2.24
N ILE A 82 -10.74 -4.17 -1.37
CA ILE A 82 -10.26 -4.05 0.01
C ILE A 82 -10.49 -5.35 0.80
N ARG A 83 -11.59 -6.06 0.54
CA ARG A 83 -11.89 -7.36 1.18
C ARG A 83 -11.02 -8.51 0.69
N THR A 84 -10.24 -8.33 -0.39
CA THR A 84 -9.25 -9.34 -0.81
C THR A 84 -8.01 -9.35 0.08
N LEU A 85 -7.78 -8.29 0.85
CA LEU A 85 -6.68 -8.20 1.81
C LEU A 85 -6.84 -9.21 2.95
N SER A 86 -5.74 -9.49 3.66
CA SER A 86 -5.82 -10.35 4.83
C SER A 86 -6.75 -9.76 5.89
N LYS A 87 -7.52 -10.64 6.53
CA LYS A 87 -8.41 -10.26 7.64
C LYS A 87 -7.62 -9.46 8.69
N PRO A 88 -8.15 -8.31 9.17
CA PRO A 88 -7.52 -7.54 10.21
C PRO A 88 -7.22 -8.42 11.43
N THR A 89 -5.95 -8.52 11.77
CA THR A 89 -5.47 -9.33 12.90
C THR A 89 -4.60 -8.45 13.79
N MET A 90 -4.93 -8.43 15.08
CA MET A 90 -4.15 -7.70 16.06
C MET A 90 -2.80 -8.40 16.24
N LEU A 91 -1.71 -7.66 16.06
CA LEU A 91 -0.39 -8.15 16.46
C LEU A 91 -0.26 -7.96 17.98
N LYS A 92 -0.07 -9.07 18.73
CA LYS A 92 -0.05 -9.06 20.20
C LYS A 92 0.99 -8.04 20.72
N PRO A 93 0.62 -7.20 21.69
CA PRO A 93 1.59 -6.34 22.36
C PRO A 93 2.34 -7.16 23.41
N ASP A 94 3.57 -7.56 23.13
CA ASP A 94 4.45 -8.10 24.19
C ASP A 94 4.82 -6.99 25.20
N VAL A 95 4.99 -5.75 24.71
CA VAL A 95 4.98 -4.48 25.46
C VAL A 95 4.67 -3.37 24.44
N GLY A 96 3.50 -2.72 24.49
CA GLY A 96 3.26 -1.52 23.67
C GLY A 96 1.87 -1.35 23.08
N THR A 97 1.77 -0.34 22.21
CA THR A 97 0.54 0.10 21.54
C THR A 97 -0.01 -1.00 20.62
N GLU A 98 -1.34 -1.18 20.66
CA GLU A 98 -2.10 -2.03 19.76
C GLU A 98 -1.78 -1.73 18.28
N ARG A 99 -1.50 -2.79 17.49
CA ARG A 99 -1.20 -2.67 16.05
C ARG A 99 -2.08 -3.58 15.22
N TRP A 100 -2.58 -3.04 14.11
CA TRP A 100 -3.41 -3.73 13.13
C TRP A 100 -2.81 -3.61 11.72
N PRO A 101 -1.69 -4.31 11.46
CA PRO A 101 -1.00 -4.20 10.17
C PRO A 101 -1.89 -4.65 9.01
N ILE A 102 -1.68 -4.05 7.84
CA ILE A 102 -2.30 -4.47 6.59
C ILE A 102 -1.36 -5.47 5.94
N ALA A 103 -1.74 -6.74 5.90
CA ALA A 103 -0.94 -7.78 5.26
C ALA A 103 -1.40 -8.03 3.82
N ASN A 104 -0.43 -8.21 2.92
CA ASN A 104 -0.67 -8.68 1.57
C ASN A 104 -0.84 -10.21 1.57
N PRO A 105 -2.01 -10.77 1.18
CA PRO A 105 -2.26 -12.22 1.15
C PRO A 105 -1.65 -12.93 -0.06
N GLY A 106 -0.74 -12.29 -0.80
CA GLY A 106 -0.18 -12.80 -2.05
C GLY A 106 -0.80 -12.18 -3.31
N LEU A 107 -1.46 -11.02 -3.16
CA LEU A 107 -1.87 -10.19 -4.30
C LEU A 107 -0.65 -9.74 -5.09
N LYS A 108 -0.84 -9.59 -6.40
CA LYS A 108 0.16 -8.97 -7.28
C LYS A 108 0.40 -7.54 -6.82
N ALA A 109 1.61 -7.04 -7.04
CA ALA A 109 2.00 -5.69 -6.62
C ALA A 109 1.02 -4.58 -7.07
N PRO A 110 0.49 -4.58 -8.32
CA PRO A 110 -0.47 -3.57 -8.76
C PRO A 110 -1.81 -3.63 -8.02
N ASP A 111 -2.31 -4.85 -7.79
CA ASP A 111 -3.54 -5.08 -7.06
C ASP A 111 -3.35 -4.56 -5.62
N PHE A 112 -2.28 -4.97 -4.96
CA PHE A 112 -2.02 -4.52 -3.60
C PHE A 112 -1.91 -2.99 -3.49
N ALA A 113 -1.25 -2.33 -4.44
CA ALA A 113 -1.19 -0.86 -4.51
C ALA A 113 -2.59 -0.22 -4.62
N TRP A 114 -3.46 -0.75 -5.49
CA TRP A 114 -4.83 -0.26 -5.64
C TRP A 114 -5.67 -0.48 -4.38
N ALA A 115 -5.55 -1.63 -3.72
CA ALA A 115 -6.23 -1.91 -2.46
C ALA A 115 -5.84 -0.90 -1.37
N LEU A 116 -4.54 -0.55 -1.27
CA LEU A 116 -4.02 0.45 -0.34
C LEU A 116 -4.57 1.84 -0.66
N ILE A 117 -4.53 2.27 -1.92
CA ILE A 117 -5.07 3.56 -2.37
C ILE A 117 -6.54 3.67 -1.97
N HIS A 118 -7.37 2.67 -2.30
CA HIS A 118 -8.80 2.69 -2.02
C HIS A 118 -9.08 2.69 -0.52
N GLY A 119 -8.42 1.84 0.27
CA GLY A 119 -8.68 1.80 1.70
C GLY A 119 -8.19 3.03 2.47
N ILE A 120 -7.15 3.74 1.99
CA ILE A 120 -6.78 5.06 2.54
C ILE A 120 -7.87 6.08 2.21
N GLU A 121 -8.29 6.17 0.95
CA GLU A 121 -9.28 7.14 0.49
C GLU A 121 -10.66 6.95 1.14
N ASP A 122 -11.03 5.70 1.40
CA ASP A 122 -12.33 5.34 1.99
C ASP A 122 -12.30 5.31 3.53
N GLY A 123 -11.16 5.68 4.14
CA GLY A 123 -11.01 5.76 5.60
C GLY A 123 -10.95 4.40 6.32
N HIS A 124 -10.79 3.30 5.56
CA HIS A 124 -10.58 1.96 6.13
C HIS A 124 -9.18 1.81 6.73
N PHE A 125 -8.23 2.65 6.32
CA PHE A 125 -6.87 2.66 6.85
C PHE A 125 -6.54 3.98 7.55
N THR A 126 -5.65 3.93 8.54
CA THR A 126 -5.18 5.08 9.29
C THR A 126 -3.68 4.95 9.52
N THR A 127 -2.96 6.06 9.45
CA THR A 127 -1.56 6.13 9.91
C THR A 127 -1.57 6.26 11.43
N ARG A 128 -1.13 5.22 12.13
CA ARG A 128 -0.94 5.27 13.59
C ARG A 128 0.28 4.46 14.01
N VAL A 129 1.08 5.06 14.88
CA VAL A 129 2.30 4.53 15.51
C VAL A 129 3.48 4.37 14.55
N LYS A 130 4.41 5.34 14.60
CA LYS A 130 5.67 5.36 13.83
C LYS A 130 5.49 5.36 12.29
N GLY A 131 4.42 5.97 11.77
CA GLY A 131 4.24 6.13 10.32
C GLY A 131 3.69 4.92 9.56
N ASP A 132 3.50 3.77 10.21
CA ASP A 132 2.95 2.59 9.54
C ASP A 132 1.43 2.71 9.33
N LEU A 133 0.98 2.29 8.15
CA LEU A 133 -0.42 2.19 7.78
C LEU A 133 -1.07 0.97 8.44
N GLN A 134 -2.24 1.19 9.05
CA GLN A 134 -2.95 0.15 9.80
C GLN A 134 -4.45 0.17 9.47
N TRP A 135 -5.14 -0.94 9.75
CA TRP A 135 -6.60 -0.98 9.74
C TRP A 135 -7.17 -0.01 10.77
N SER A 136 -8.01 0.92 10.32
CA SER A 136 -8.81 1.77 11.21
C SER A 136 -9.91 0.96 11.87
N THR A 137 -10.53 1.48 12.94
CA THR A 137 -11.70 0.83 13.55
C THR A 137 -12.81 0.64 12.52
N THR A 138 -13.11 1.68 11.74
CA THR A 138 -14.08 1.62 10.62
C THR A 138 -13.71 0.55 9.59
N GLY A 139 -12.43 0.42 9.25
CA GLY A 139 -11.95 -0.63 8.35
C GLY A 139 -12.15 -2.03 8.90
N ARG A 140 -11.92 -2.23 10.21
CA ARG A 140 -12.15 -3.52 10.88
C ARG A 140 -13.62 -3.91 10.88
N ASP A 141 -14.51 -2.96 11.19
CA ASP A 141 -15.96 -3.18 11.20
C ASP A 141 -16.46 -3.50 9.79
N PHE A 142 -16.02 -2.74 8.79
CA PHE A 142 -16.32 -3.00 7.37
C PHE A 142 -15.91 -4.42 6.95
N HIS A 143 -14.68 -4.84 7.29
CA HIS A 143 -14.18 -6.15 6.94
C HIS A 143 -14.90 -7.27 7.69
N ALA A 144 -15.32 -7.04 8.93
CA ALA A 144 -16.11 -7.99 9.71
C ALA A 144 -17.57 -8.12 9.19
N GLY A 145 -17.98 -7.31 8.21
CA GLY A 145 -19.35 -7.26 7.74
C GLY A 145 -20.30 -6.64 8.76
N VAL A 146 -19.77 -5.90 9.74
CA VAL A 146 -20.56 -5.17 10.72
C VAL A 146 -21.21 -4.00 9.99
N SER A 147 -22.51 -4.13 9.73
CA SER A 147 -23.33 -3.03 9.24
C SER A 147 -23.84 -2.27 10.45
N PHE A 148 -23.38 -1.03 10.66
CA PHE A 148 -24.08 -0.12 11.55
C PHE A 148 -25.36 0.29 10.84
N GLY A 149 -26.46 -0.39 11.19
CA GLY A 149 -27.79 0.04 10.79
C GLY A 149 -27.94 1.51 11.18
N LEU A 150 -28.33 2.34 10.21
CA LEU A 150 -28.84 3.67 10.50
C LEU A 150 -29.97 3.50 11.54
N LEU A 151 -29.70 3.88 12.78
CA LEU A 151 -30.75 4.33 13.68
C LEU A 151 -31.17 5.71 13.14
N LEU A 152 -32.14 5.68 12.23
CA LEU A 152 -33.05 6.80 11.97
C LEU A 152 -34.12 6.80 13.06
#